data_AF-A0A9D2DND0-F1
#
_entry.id   AF-A0A9D2DND0-F1
#
_cell.length_a   1.000
_cell.length_b   1.000
_cell.length_c   1.000
_cell.angle_alpha   90.00
_cell.angle_beta   90.00
_cell.angle_gamma   90.00
#
_symmetry.space_group_name_H-M   'P 1'
#
loop_
_entity.id
_entity.type
_entity.pdbx_description
1 polymer ?
#
loop_
_entity_poly.entity_id
_entity_poly.type
_entity_poly.pdbx_seq_one_letter_code
_entity_poly.pdbx_strand_id
1 'polypeptide(L)'
;MKARRMAPLKELALTYGLDEPAQARLSAALQRLGIEERQVSPDELGQTVGALAGLPGFDGKAAGKAESAGTPGPREAGELPGGGMLGMCGLSRQRIDLLLRTLTQEGIRIPLKAVVTPTSQHWPFRQWMEELLREHAVLHKSAAPPDGGR
;
A
#
# COMPACT_ATOMS: atom_id res chain seq x y z
N MET A 1 3.31 26.34 23.90
CA MET A 1 3.52 25.24 22.93
C MET A 1 2.64 25.50 21.71
N LYS A 2 3.21 25.87 20.56
CA LYS A 2 2.43 26.01 19.32
C LYS A 2 2.12 24.61 18.81
N ALA A 3 0.91 24.13 19.06
CA ALA A 3 0.38 22.94 18.38
C ALA A 3 0.56 23.18 16.88
N ARG A 4 1.42 22.39 16.24
CA ARG A 4 1.53 22.38 14.79
C ARG A 4 0.14 21.98 14.31
N ARG A 5 -0.64 22.93 13.78
CA ARG A 5 -1.84 22.60 13.00
C ARG A 5 -1.34 21.86 11.78
N MET A 6 -1.15 20.55 11.92
CA MET A 6 -0.99 19.66 10.79
C MET A 6 -2.34 19.69 10.09
N ALA A 7 -2.37 20.16 8.84
CA ALA A 7 -3.57 20.08 8.03
C ALA A 7 -4.11 18.64 8.09
N PRO A 8 -5.44 18.44 8.17
CA PRO A 8 -5.97 17.08 8.16
C PRO A 8 -5.45 16.39 6.90
N LEU A 9 -4.76 15.26 7.10
CA LEU A 9 -4.30 14.43 5.99
C LEU A 9 -5.53 14.00 5.20
N LYS A 10 -5.49 14.21 3.89
CA LYS A 10 -6.59 13.79 3.02
C LYS A 10 -6.66 12.27 3.03
N GLU A 11 -7.88 11.73 3.14
CA GLU A 11 -8.09 10.30 3.02
C GLU A 11 -7.83 9.82 1.61
N LEU A 12 -6.82 8.97 1.47
CA LEU A 12 -6.37 8.45 0.19
C LEU A 12 -6.08 6.95 0.30
N ALA A 13 -6.48 6.22 -0.73
CA ALA A 13 -6.12 4.83 -0.97
C ALA A 13 -5.13 4.74 -2.15
N LEU A 14 -3.93 4.24 -1.90
CA LEU A 14 -2.94 3.92 -2.92
C LEU A 14 -3.17 2.48 -3.41
N THR A 15 -3.27 2.27 -4.72
CA THR A 15 -3.54 0.95 -5.31
C THR A 15 -2.45 0.57 -6.32
N TYR A 16 -2.06 -0.70 -6.36
CA TYR A 16 -1.06 -1.20 -7.30
C TYR A 16 -1.31 -2.67 -7.67
N GLY A 17 -1.30 -2.96 -8.98
CA GLY A 17 -1.41 -4.35 -9.48
C GLY A 17 -2.76 -5.03 -9.24
N LEU A 18 -3.86 -4.28 -9.13
CA LEU A 18 -5.22 -4.84 -9.14
C LEU A 18 -5.70 -5.06 -10.57
N ASP A 19 -6.44 -6.14 -10.79
CA ASP A 19 -7.17 -6.36 -12.05
C ASP A 19 -8.25 -5.30 -12.27
N GLU A 20 -8.52 -4.95 -13.53
CA GLU A 20 -9.55 -3.99 -13.95
C GLU A 20 -10.91 -4.12 -13.22
N PRO A 21 -11.53 -5.32 -13.11
CA PRO A 21 -12.79 -5.46 -12.39
C PRO A 21 -12.68 -5.22 -10.88
N ALA A 22 -11.58 -5.63 -10.25
CA ALA A 22 -11.35 -5.40 -8.83
C ALA A 22 -11.10 -3.92 -8.55
N GLN A 23 -10.31 -3.28 -9.41
CA GLN A 23 -10.01 -1.85 -9.39
C GLN A 23 -11.30 -1.02 -9.55
N ALA A 24 -12.18 -1.35 -10.51
CA ALA A 24 -13.44 -0.64 -10.68
C ALA A 24 -14.37 -0.73 -9.46
N ARG A 25 -14.49 -1.92 -8.85
CA ARG A 25 -15.29 -2.12 -7.62
C ARG A 25 -14.69 -1.38 -6.42
N LEU A 26 -13.36 -1.43 -6.29
CA LEU A 26 -12.65 -0.70 -5.24
C LEU A 26 -12.85 0.80 -5.40
N SER A 27 -12.67 1.33 -6.61
CA SER A 27 -12.89 2.73 -6.92
C SER A 27 -14.32 3.17 -6.55
N ALA A 28 -15.32 2.39 -6.93
CA ALA A 28 -16.72 2.67 -6.57
C ALA A 28 -16.93 2.64 -5.04
N ALA A 29 -16.36 1.67 -4.33
CA ALA A 29 -16.42 1.60 -2.88
C ALA A 29 -15.75 2.83 -2.20
N LEU A 30 -14.57 3.23 -2.66
CA LEU A 30 -13.83 4.40 -2.16
C LEU A 30 -14.60 5.69 -2.40
N GLN A 31 -15.16 5.88 -3.60
CA GLN A 31 -16.00 7.02 -3.95
C GLN A 31 -17.23 7.13 -3.04
N ARG A 32 -17.91 6.02 -2.76
CA ARG A 32 -19.05 5.97 -1.82
C ARG A 32 -18.67 6.35 -0.38
N LEU A 33 -17.42 6.09 0.00
CA LEU A 33 -16.86 6.41 1.31
C LEU A 33 -16.20 7.80 1.35
N GLY A 34 -16.17 8.52 0.24
CA GLY A 34 -15.49 9.82 0.11
C GLY A 34 -13.98 9.73 0.31
N ILE A 35 -13.38 8.58 -0.01
CA ILE A 35 -11.92 8.36 0.03
C ILE A 35 -11.40 8.53 -1.39
N GLU A 36 -10.34 9.32 -1.57
CA GLU A 36 -9.70 9.40 -2.88
C GLU A 36 -8.92 8.14 -3.20
N GLU A 37 -8.89 7.79 -4.48
CA GLU A 37 -8.09 6.69 -4.99
C GLU A 37 -6.92 7.25 -5.79
N ARG A 38 -5.74 6.66 -5.61
CA ARG A 38 -4.61 6.89 -6.49
C ARG A 38 -3.95 5.58 -6.88
N GLN A 39 -4.05 5.26 -8.17
CA GLN A 39 -3.37 4.14 -8.77
C GLN A 39 -1.91 4.50 -9.03
N VAL A 40 -1.00 3.68 -8.51
CA VAL A 40 0.44 3.82 -8.69
C VAL A 40 0.84 3.08 -9.95
N SER A 41 1.66 3.70 -10.79
CA SER A 41 2.22 3.06 -11.98
C SER A 41 3.57 2.39 -11.66
N PRO A 42 3.99 1.36 -12.43
CA PRO A 42 5.31 0.73 -12.24
C PRO A 42 6.48 1.72 -12.38
N ASP A 43 6.32 2.80 -13.15
CA ASP A 43 7.30 3.88 -13.29
C ASP A 43 7.45 4.71 -12.00
N GLU A 44 6.40 4.76 -11.18
CA GLU A 44 6.34 5.56 -9.96
C GLU A 44 6.84 4.80 -8.72
N LEU A 45 7.25 3.53 -8.86
CA LEU A 45 7.68 2.70 -7.73
C LEU A 45 8.92 3.24 -7.00
N GLY A 46 9.73 4.07 -7.67
CA GLY A 46 10.87 4.77 -7.07
C GLY A 46 10.50 6.02 -6.27
N GLN A 47 9.24 6.47 -6.34
CA GLN A 47 8.75 7.60 -5.55
C GLN A 47 8.43 7.16 -4.13
N THR A 48 8.53 8.10 -3.18
CA THR A 48 8.19 7.83 -1.78
C THR A 48 6.69 7.64 -1.60
N VAL A 49 6.30 6.80 -0.65
CA VAL A 49 4.87 6.58 -0.30
C VAL A 49 4.20 7.90 0.07
N GLY A 50 4.90 8.79 0.79
CA GLY A 50 4.39 10.11 1.13
C GLY A 50 4.17 11.02 -0.08
N ALA A 51 5.05 10.98 -1.09
CA ALA A 51 4.89 11.76 -2.31
C ALA A 51 3.68 11.29 -3.13
N LEU A 52 3.54 9.97 -3.28
CA LEU A 52 2.38 9.36 -3.92
C LEU A 52 1.11 9.66 -3.13
N ALA A 53 1.19 9.64 -1.81
CA ALA A 53 0.06 9.95 -0.94
C ALA A 53 -0.32 11.43 -0.86
N GLY A 54 0.43 12.33 -1.51
CA GLY A 54 0.19 13.77 -1.44
C GLY A 54 0.40 14.35 -0.05
N LEU A 55 1.26 13.73 0.77
CA LEU A 55 1.56 14.22 2.11
C LEU A 55 2.33 15.55 2.05
N PRO A 56 2.01 16.53 2.92
CA PRO A 56 2.71 17.80 2.92
C PRO A 56 4.18 17.62 3.26
N GLY A 57 5.08 18.19 2.44
CA GLY A 57 6.53 18.07 2.60
C GLY A 57 7.17 16.92 1.83
N PHE A 58 6.39 16.19 1.02
CA PHE A 58 6.87 15.12 0.15
C PHE A 58 6.84 15.49 -1.35
N ASP A 59 6.73 16.78 -1.70
CA ASP A 59 6.62 17.29 -3.06
C ASP A 59 7.59 16.63 -4.06
N GLY A 60 7.09 15.67 -4.85
CA GLY A 60 7.78 15.07 -5.99
C GLY A 60 9.16 14.46 -5.71
N LYS A 61 9.54 14.26 -4.44
CA LYS A 61 10.85 13.69 -4.12
C LYS A 61 10.81 12.20 -4.43
N ALA A 62 11.37 11.83 -5.59
CA ALA A 62 12.04 10.55 -5.73
C ALA A 62 12.87 10.34 -4.47
N ALA A 63 12.72 9.19 -3.80
CA ALA A 63 13.41 8.90 -2.55
C ALA A 63 14.89 9.24 -2.78
N GLY A 64 15.36 10.32 -2.15
CA GLY A 64 16.59 10.99 -2.57
C GLY A 64 17.72 9.98 -2.57
N LYS A 65 18.23 9.62 -3.77
CA LYS A 65 19.40 8.78 -4.04
C LYS A 65 19.79 7.92 -2.83
N ALA A 66 19.01 6.88 -2.53
CA ALA A 66 19.52 5.80 -1.71
C ALA A 66 20.61 5.13 -2.55
N GLU A 67 21.85 5.41 -2.16
CA GLU A 67 23.05 4.89 -2.78
C GLU A 67 22.93 3.38 -2.93
N SER A 68 23.19 2.93 -4.15
CA SER A 68 23.59 1.58 -4.56
C SER A 68 23.79 0.57 -3.43
N ALA A 69 22.74 -0.18 -3.11
CA ALA A 69 22.86 -1.48 -2.47
C ALA A 69 21.94 -2.45 -3.21
N GLY A 70 22.40 -2.90 -4.38
CA GLY A 70 21.86 -4.06 -5.08
C GLY A 70 20.36 -4.04 -5.33
N THR A 71 19.86 -3.12 -6.15
CA THR A 71 18.51 -3.25 -6.71
C THR A 71 18.53 -4.43 -7.69
N PRO A 72 17.90 -5.58 -7.40
CA PRO A 72 17.58 -6.49 -8.49
C PRO A 72 16.76 -5.69 -9.50
N GLY A 73 17.12 -5.80 -10.78
CA GLY A 73 16.50 -5.03 -11.86
C GLY A 73 14.97 -5.17 -11.87
N PRO A 74 14.26 -4.46 -12.77
CA PRO A 74 12.79 -4.53 -12.90
C PRO A 74 12.20 -5.94 -13.13
N ARG A 75 13.03 -6.99 -13.12
CA ARG A 75 12.68 -8.39 -13.30
C ARG A 75 12.31 -9.12 -12.00
N GLU A 76 12.52 -8.51 -10.83
CA GLU A 76 12.21 -9.15 -9.53
C GLU A 76 11.36 -8.25 -8.61
N ALA A 77 10.50 -7.40 -9.19
CA ALA A 77 9.27 -7.06 -8.45
C ALA A 77 8.49 -8.37 -8.37
N GLY A 78 8.77 -9.16 -7.33
CA GLY A 78 8.21 -10.49 -7.13
C GLY A 78 6.73 -10.47 -7.45
N GLU A 79 6.29 -11.46 -8.21
CA GLU A 79 4.90 -11.63 -8.63
C GLU A 79 3.99 -11.26 -7.45
N LEU A 80 3.29 -10.14 -7.59
CA LEU A 80 2.34 -9.73 -6.57
C LEU A 80 1.37 -10.91 -6.40
N PRO A 81 1.11 -11.36 -5.16
CA PRO A 81 0.07 -12.35 -4.94
C PRO A 81 -1.21 -11.82 -5.58
N GLY A 82 -1.86 -12.66 -6.41
CA GLY A 82 -3.03 -12.26 -7.19
C GLY A 82 -4.02 -11.48 -6.35
N GLY A 83 -4.28 -10.23 -6.71
CA GLY A 83 -5.12 -9.29 -5.96
C GLY A 83 -4.48 -7.96 -5.58
N GLY A 84 -3.20 -7.74 -5.88
CA GLY A 84 -2.55 -6.43 -5.79
C GLY A 84 -2.32 -5.91 -4.36
N MET A 85 -2.11 -4.60 -4.25
CA MET A 85 -1.79 -3.90 -3.01
C MET A 85 -2.72 -2.70 -2.77
N LEU A 86 -3.09 -2.50 -1.50
CA LEU A 86 -3.86 -1.35 -0.99
C LEU A 86 -3.14 -0.66 0.18
N GLY A 87 -2.72 0.58 -0.05
CA GLY A 87 -2.17 1.47 0.96
C GLY A 87 -3.21 2.47 1.47
N MET A 88 -3.45 2.53 2.77
CA MET A 88 -4.44 3.42 3.40
C MET A 88 -3.74 4.61 4.05
N CYS A 89 -3.97 5.83 3.55
CA CYS A 89 -3.34 7.05 4.02
C CYS A 89 -4.36 8.04 4.61
N GLY A 90 -4.08 8.56 5.81
CA GLY A 90 -4.95 9.55 6.48
C GLY A 90 -6.27 8.98 7.02
N LEU A 91 -6.54 7.68 6.85
CA LEU A 91 -7.75 7.03 7.34
C LEU A 91 -7.67 6.81 8.87
N SER A 92 -8.69 7.27 9.59
CA SER A 92 -8.87 6.90 11.01
C SER A 92 -9.22 5.41 11.14
N ARG A 93 -8.98 4.81 12.32
CA ARG A 93 -9.28 3.38 12.56
C ARG A 93 -10.72 2.98 12.21
N GLN A 94 -11.69 3.85 12.46
CA GLN A 94 -13.10 3.62 12.09
C GLN A 94 -13.30 3.62 10.56
N ARG A 95 -12.62 4.52 9.83
CA ARG A 95 -12.67 4.59 8.35
C ARG A 95 -12.04 3.33 7.75
N ILE A 96 -10.91 2.88 8.33
CA ILE A 96 -10.22 1.65 7.91
C ILE A 96 -11.14 0.44 8.09
N ASP A 97 -11.74 0.28 9.28
CA ASP A 97 -12.65 -0.84 9.55
C ASP A 97 -13.84 -0.84 8.59
N LEU A 98 -14.43 0.34 8.34
CA LEU A 98 -15.51 0.51 7.38
C LEU A 98 -15.07 0.12 5.96
N LEU A 99 -13.93 0.61 5.48
CA LEU A 99 -13.37 0.26 4.18
C LEU A 99 -13.18 -1.25 4.07
N LEU A 100 -12.51 -1.88 5.04
CA LEU A 100 -12.25 -3.32 5.04
C LEU A 100 -13.55 -4.15 4.99
N ARG A 101 -14.59 -3.72 5.72
CA ARG A 101 -15.92 -4.32 5.63
C ARG A 101 -16.51 -4.17 4.23
N THR A 102 -16.46 -2.97 3.65
CA THR A 102 -16.96 -2.72 2.28
C THR A 102 -16.25 -3.62 1.27
N LEU A 103 -14.91 -3.73 1.31
CA LEU A 103 -14.17 -4.64 0.43
C LEU A 103 -14.65 -6.08 0.55
N THR A 104 -14.90 -6.53 1.79
CA THR A 104 -15.40 -7.87 2.06
C THR A 104 -16.80 -8.09 1.50
N GLN A 105 -17.70 -7.11 1.63
CA GLN A 105 -19.07 -7.17 1.08
C GLN A 105 -19.08 -7.17 -0.45
N GLU A 106 -18.20 -6.38 -1.07
CA GLU A 106 -18.07 -6.29 -2.53
C GLU A 106 -17.29 -7.47 -3.14
N GLY A 107 -16.81 -8.41 -2.30
CA GLY A 107 -16.02 -9.57 -2.73
C GLY A 107 -14.63 -9.20 -3.25
N ILE A 108 -14.09 -8.04 -2.87
CA ILE A 108 -12.78 -7.55 -3.28
C ILE A 108 -11.71 -8.16 -2.37
N ARG A 109 -10.86 -9.03 -2.93
CA ARG A 109 -9.74 -9.65 -2.21
C ARG A 109 -8.43 -8.96 -2.60
N ILE A 110 -7.84 -8.27 -1.64
CA ILE A 110 -6.53 -7.63 -1.76
C ILE A 110 -5.64 -8.25 -0.68
N PRO A 111 -4.61 -9.05 -1.02
CA PRO A 111 -3.78 -9.73 -0.03
C PRO A 111 -2.88 -8.75 0.75
N LEU A 112 -2.34 -7.75 0.08
CA LEU A 112 -1.43 -6.76 0.67
C LEU A 112 -2.20 -5.50 1.05
N LYS A 113 -2.47 -5.33 2.34
CA LYS A 113 -3.15 -4.14 2.86
C LYS A 113 -2.31 -3.53 3.97
N ALA A 114 -2.05 -2.23 3.92
CA ALA A 114 -1.24 -1.55 4.91
C ALA A 114 -1.70 -0.12 5.16
N VAL A 115 -1.48 0.38 6.37
CA VAL A 115 -1.68 1.79 6.70
C VAL A 115 -0.36 2.52 6.50
N VAL A 116 -0.40 3.70 5.89
CA VAL A 116 0.78 4.56 5.78
C VAL A 116 1.12 5.07 7.18
N THR A 117 2.33 4.75 7.64
CA THR A 117 2.86 5.17 8.94
C THR A 117 3.90 6.27 8.76
N PRO A 118 4.26 7.01 9.83
CA PRO A 118 5.32 8.01 9.80
C PRO A 118 6.68 7.45 9.36
N THR A 119 6.90 6.15 9.53
CA THR A 119 8.11 5.46 9.07
C THR A 119 8.03 5.15 7.59
N SER A 120 6.91 4.53 7.16
CA SER A 120 6.76 4.06 5.78
C SER A 120 6.52 5.18 4.75
N GLN A 121 6.05 6.36 5.17
CA GLN A 121 5.89 7.52 4.26
C GLN A 121 7.20 7.96 3.59
N HIS A 122 8.35 7.72 4.23
CA HIS A 122 9.67 8.07 3.68
C HIS A 122 10.26 7.00 2.76
N TRP A 123 9.66 5.81 2.73
CA TRP A 123 10.19 4.70 1.96
C TRP A 123 9.74 4.83 0.50
N PRO A 124 10.57 4.41 -0.47
CA PRO A 124 10.11 4.22 -1.84
C PRO A 124 8.99 3.17 -1.86
N PHE A 125 8.00 3.37 -2.73
CA PHE A 125 6.83 2.51 -2.80
C PHE A 125 7.20 1.05 -3.08
N ARG A 126 8.24 0.82 -3.90
CA ARG A 126 8.83 -0.52 -4.11
C ARG A 126 9.23 -1.18 -2.80
N GLN A 127 10.08 -0.52 -2.00
CA GLN A 127 10.57 -1.08 -0.73
C GLN A 127 9.41 -1.34 0.24
N TRP A 128 8.43 -0.44 0.29
CA TRP A 128 7.26 -0.62 1.14
C TRP A 128 6.46 -1.87 0.73
N MET A 129 6.27 -2.08 -0.57
CA MET A 129 5.62 -3.27 -1.11
C MET A 129 6.41 -4.55 -0.82
N GLU A 130 7.74 -4.54 -1.01
CA GLU A 130 8.62 -5.68 -0.72
C GLU A 130 8.56 -6.10 0.75
N GLU A 131 8.52 -5.13 1.68
CA GLU A 131 8.35 -5.43 3.11
C GLU A 131 6.99 -6.05 3.41
N LEU A 132 5.91 -5.51 2.82
CA LEU A 132 4.57 -6.07 2.99
C LEU A 132 4.45 -7.48 2.41
N LEU A 133 5.09 -7.73 1.26
CA LEU A 133 5.21 -9.06 0.67
C LEU A 133 5.94 -10.01 1.61
N ARG A 134 7.05 -9.56 2.21
CA ARG A 134 7.84 -10.34 3.16
C ARG A 134 7.03 -10.67 4.42
N GLU A 135 6.35 -9.70 5.01
CA GLU A 135 5.47 -9.93 6.17
C GLU A 135 4.33 -10.89 5.84
N HIS A 136 3.66 -10.69 4.70
CA HIS A 136 2.57 -11.55 4.25
C HIS A 136 3.04 -12.98 4.00
N ALA A 137 4.23 -13.15 3.42
CA ALA A 137 4.85 -14.45 3.19
C ALA A 137 5.21 -15.16 4.50
N VAL A 138 5.74 -14.46 5.51
CA VAL A 138 6.05 -15.06 6.82
C VAL A 138 4.77 -15.50 7.53
N LEU A 139 3.72 -14.67 7.48
CA LEU A 139 2.41 -14.99 8.06
C LEU A 139 1.72 -16.18 7.36
N HIS A 140 1.85 -16.31 6.03
CA HIS A 140 1.28 -17.43 5.27
C HIS A 140 2.16 -18.68 5.21
N LYS A 141 3.48 -18.56 5.43
CA LYS A 141 4.42 -19.70 5.46
C LYS A 141 4.37 -20.49 6.76
N SER A 142 3.64 -20.00 7.77
CA SER A 142 3.33 -20.78 8.99
C SER A 142 2.18 -21.79 8.80
N ALA A 143 1.65 -21.95 7.59
CA ALA A 143 0.69 -22.99 7.23
C ALA A 143 1.32 -24.16 6.43
N ALA A 144 2.65 -24.34 6.50
CA ALA A 144 3.25 -25.62 6.15
C ALA A 144 3.20 -26.53 7.40
N PRO A 145 2.50 -27.68 7.38
CA PRO A 145 2.60 -28.63 8.47
C PRO A 145 4.07 -29.03 8.64
N PRO A 146 4.58 -29.19 9.88
CA PRO A 146 5.88 -29.80 10.07
C PRO A 146 5.84 -31.17 9.41
N ASP A 147 6.79 -31.37 8.50
CA ASP A 147 7.25 -32.64 7.96
C ASP A 147 7.04 -33.76 8.98
N GLY A 148 5.97 -34.53 8.78
CA GLY A 148 5.70 -35.76 9.49
C GLY A 148 6.50 -36.87 8.82
N GLY A 149 7.82 -36.82 9.00
CA GLY A 149 8.72 -37.88 8.59
C GLY A 149 8.23 -39.24 9.11
N ARG A 150 8.19 -40.21 8.20
CA ARG A 150 8.12 -41.63 8.53
C ARG A 150 9.19 -42.37 7.77
#